data_AF-A0A0D2IM06-F1
#
_entry.id   AF-A0A0D2IM06-F1
#
_cell.length_a   1.000
_cell.length_b   1.000
_cell.length_c   1.000
_cell.angle_alpha   90.00
_cell.angle_beta   90.00
_cell.angle_gamma   90.00
#
_symmetry.space_group_name_H-M   'P 1'
#
loop_
_entity.id
_entity.type
_entity.pdbx_description
1 polymer ?
#
loop_
_entity_poly.entity_id
_entity_poly.type
_entity_poly.pdbx_seq_one_letter_code
_entity_poly.pdbx_strand_id
1 'polypeptide(L)'
;MSTTSLPPNAPMANGTLAVVNGEADVSSSSPFPANIPASHSLQDVCALLHAQVSSFLSAVPEDNVTRRTQEQAKISMRVIEQALDEYEFETLSLSYNGGKDCLVLLILYLAVIYTHFTQPRNRRKEFPKSIPSIYAKPPDPFPAVSEFVDYSARLYHLDLTHISTNPGPGKKQKSHSNPPVSPPLEALRPDGLSLNRNTNHVSKSLDKPIISFRDAFALYLSSNPHIKAIFVGTRRTDPHGSHLTHFDPTDHNWPPFMRIHPVIDWHLSEIWCFLRSPYLKDVGLCLDGGGTSARHESRTAGCEAPLRYCEMYDAGYTSLGGVNDTVRNPKLRYIDEQGRECYKPAYEMTADAGERLGRE
;
A
#
# COMPACT_ATOMS: atom_id res chain seq x y z
N MET A 1 -29.69 -28.36 39.16
CA MET A 1 -30.48 -27.96 40.34
C MET A 1 -29.60 -28.31 41.55
N SER A 2 -29.16 -27.37 42.40
CA SER A 2 -29.46 -25.93 42.47
C SER A 2 -28.27 -25.12 43.00
N THR A 3 -28.42 -23.80 43.12
CA THR A 3 -27.47 -22.84 43.74
C THR A 3 -27.31 -23.08 45.27
N THR A 4 -26.40 -22.48 46.05
CA THR A 4 -25.60 -21.22 45.99
C THR A 4 -24.32 -21.43 46.89
N SER A 5 -23.41 -20.52 47.32
CA SER A 5 -23.18 -19.05 47.27
C SER A 5 -21.71 -18.68 47.63
N LEU A 6 -21.32 -17.42 47.39
CA LEU A 6 -20.15 -16.70 47.96
C LEU A 6 -20.39 -16.35 49.46
N PRO A 7 -19.43 -15.86 50.32
CA PRO A 7 -18.39 -14.80 50.07
C PRO A 7 -17.08 -14.97 50.93
N PRO A 8 -16.34 -13.92 51.41
CA PRO A 8 -15.76 -12.69 50.81
C PRO A 8 -14.21 -12.52 51.01
N ASN A 9 -13.63 -11.40 50.51
CA ASN A 9 -12.29 -10.82 50.81
C ASN A 9 -11.05 -11.61 50.30
N ALA A 10 -9.90 -11.03 49.93
CA ALA A 10 -9.41 -9.67 49.59
C ALA A 10 -7.96 -9.83 48.99
N PRO A 11 -7.24 -8.82 48.46
CA PRO A 11 -7.53 -7.38 48.34
C PRO A 11 -7.45 -6.84 46.89
N MET A 12 -7.55 -5.52 46.73
CA MET A 12 -7.25 -4.83 45.46
C MET A 12 -5.74 -4.63 45.26
N ALA A 13 -5.28 -4.71 44.02
CA ALA A 13 -3.99 -4.19 43.57
C ALA A 13 -4.20 -3.44 42.23
N ASN A 14 -3.64 -2.24 42.11
CA ASN A 14 -3.74 -1.45 40.87
C ASN A 14 -2.86 -2.05 39.77
N GLY A 15 -3.44 -2.94 38.96
CA GLY A 15 -2.86 -3.34 37.69
C GLY A 15 -3.10 -2.27 36.63
N THR A 16 -2.16 -1.35 36.46
CA THR A 16 -2.22 -0.33 35.40
C THR A 16 -2.36 -1.01 34.03
N LEU A 17 -3.43 -0.69 33.29
CA LEU A 17 -3.54 -1.07 31.89
C LEU A 17 -2.42 -0.36 31.11
N ALA A 18 -1.34 -1.09 30.83
CA ALA A 18 -0.29 -0.64 29.94
C ALA A 18 -0.87 -0.55 28.53
N VAL A 19 -1.26 0.67 28.13
CA VAL A 19 -1.57 0.99 26.74
C VAL A 19 -0.25 0.97 25.98
N VAL A 20 0.10 -0.19 25.43
CA VAL A 20 1.26 -0.37 24.55
C VAL A 20 0.91 0.24 23.19
N ASN A 21 0.95 1.57 23.14
CA ASN A 21 0.96 2.32 21.88
C ASN A 21 2.11 1.79 21.01
N GLY A 22 1.93 1.77 19.68
CA GLY A 22 3.02 1.42 18.77
C GLY A 22 4.23 2.31 18.99
N GLU A 23 5.38 1.72 19.32
CA GLU A 23 6.62 2.44 19.57
C GLU A 23 7.02 3.23 18.33
N ALA A 24 6.94 4.56 18.41
CA ALA A 24 7.21 5.46 17.29
C ALA A 24 8.71 5.84 17.16
N ASP A 25 9.56 5.34 18.06
CA ASP A 25 10.99 5.63 18.11
C ASP A 25 11.77 4.78 17.09
N VAL A 26 11.76 5.24 15.84
CA VAL A 26 12.79 4.92 14.84
C VAL A 26 13.67 6.16 14.64
N SER A 27 14.99 5.96 14.56
CA SER A 27 15.99 7.02 14.59
C SER A 27 15.83 8.07 13.48
N SER A 28 16.09 9.34 13.80
CA SER A 28 15.79 10.52 12.98
C SER A 28 16.71 10.74 11.75
N SER A 29 17.01 9.68 11.01
CA SER A 29 17.76 9.71 9.75
C SER A 29 17.14 8.72 8.78
N SER A 30 16.34 9.23 7.83
CA SER A 30 15.66 8.39 6.84
C SER A 30 16.65 7.48 6.09
N PRO A 31 16.37 6.18 5.93
CA PRO A 31 17.20 5.27 5.12
C PRO A 31 17.03 5.50 3.61
N PHE A 32 16.11 6.39 3.21
CA PHE A 32 15.82 6.73 1.84
C PHE A 32 16.51 8.05 1.44
N PRO A 33 17.18 8.11 0.26
CA PRO A 33 17.80 9.34 -0.20
C PRO A 33 16.73 10.41 -0.43
N ALA A 34 16.90 11.58 0.22
CA ALA A 34 15.95 12.69 0.14
C ALA A 34 15.74 13.16 -1.31
N ASN A 35 16.81 13.17 -2.11
CA ASN A 35 16.76 13.30 -3.56
C ASN A 35 17.15 11.96 -4.21
N ILE A 36 16.21 11.35 -4.93
CA ILE A 36 16.56 10.44 -6.03
C ILE A 36 16.87 11.33 -7.23
N PRO A 37 17.99 11.14 -7.95
CA PRO A 37 18.27 11.92 -9.15
C PRO A 37 17.17 11.73 -10.21
N ALA A 38 16.55 12.82 -10.64
CA ALA A 38 15.53 12.83 -11.71
C ALA A 38 16.16 12.67 -13.12
N SER A 39 17.29 11.96 -13.22
CA SER A 39 18.07 11.73 -14.44
C SER A 39 17.53 10.58 -15.29
N HIS A 40 16.73 9.70 -14.70
CA HIS A 40 16.17 8.51 -15.35
C HIS A 40 14.69 8.72 -15.64
N SER A 41 14.19 8.14 -16.73
CA SER A 41 12.78 8.23 -17.10
C SER A 41 11.98 7.03 -16.58
N LEU A 42 10.64 7.16 -16.55
CA LEU A 42 9.75 6.02 -16.32
C LEU A 42 10.00 4.89 -17.35
N GLN A 43 10.47 5.22 -18.56
CA GLN A 43 10.86 4.21 -19.55
C GLN A 43 12.09 3.41 -19.12
N ASP A 44 13.08 4.04 -18.49
CA ASP A 44 14.29 3.36 -17.97
C ASP A 44 13.97 2.48 -16.76
N VAL A 45 13.13 2.99 -15.84
CA VAL A 45 12.60 2.23 -14.68
C VAL A 45 11.82 1.01 -15.14
N CYS A 46 10.88 1.18 -16.06
CA CYS A 46 10.10 0.09 -16.66
C CYS A 46 11.00 -0.90 -17.42
N ALA A 47 12.03 -0.44 -18.15
CA ALA A 47 12.98 -1.31 -18.85
C ALA A 47 13.79 -2.19 -17.91
N LEU A 48 14.29 -1.61 -16.81
CA LEU A 48 15.05 -2.34 -15.79
C LEU A 48 14.18 -3.38 -15.08
N LEU A 49 13.00 -2.99 -14.61
CA LEU A 49 12.07 -3.92 -13.95
C LEU A 49 11.58 -5.01 -14.90
N HIS A 50 11.32 -4.69 -16.17
CA HIS A 50 11.01 -5.68 -17.18
C HIS A 50 12.14 -6.71 -17.35
N ALA A 51 13.41 -6.27 -17.37
CA ALA A 51 14.55 -7.18 -17.46
C ALA A 51 14.68 -8.06 -16.20
N GLN A 52 14.60 -7.47 -14.99
CA GLN A 52 14.68 -8.20 -13.72
C GLN A 52 13.55 -9.24 -13.58
N VAL A 53 12.29 -8.86 -13.87
CA VAL A 53 11.14 -9.77 -13.84
C VAL A 53 11.28 -10.85 -14.92
N SER A 54 11.75 -10.51 -16.12
CA SER A 54 11.98 -11.51 -17.18
C SER A 54 13.07 -12.53 -16.79
N SER A 55 14.13 -12.10 -16.10
CA SER A 55 15.12 -13.01 -15.51
C SER A 55 14.50 -13.92 -14.44
N PHE A 56 13.72 -13.37 -13.51
CA PHE A 56 13.01 -14.16 -12.49
C PHE A 56 12.07 -15.21 -13.11
N LEU A 57 11.32 -14.84 -14.15
CA LEU A 57 10.34 -15.73 -14.80
C LEU A 57 10.95 -16.79 -15.72
N SER A 58 12.22 -16.61 -16.10
CA SER A 58 13.00 -17.52 -16.96
C SER A 58 13.95 -18.43 -16.16
N ALA A 59 14.21 -18.10 -14.89
CA ALA A 59 15.01 -18.94 -13.99
C ALA A 59 14.35 -20.31 -13.74
N VAL A 60 15.17 -21.34 -13.56
CA VAL A 60 14.68 -22.63 -13.05
C VAL A 60 14.27 -22.42 -11.59
N PRO A 61 13.02 -22.72 -11.19
CA PRO A 61 12.58 -22.51 -9.81
C PRO A 61 13.29 -23.47 -8.87
N GLU A 62 13.93 -22.92 -7.84
CA GLU A 62 14.68 -23.70 -6.83
C GLU A 62 13.76 -24.58 -5.97
N ASP A 63 12.52 -24.12 -5.74
CA ASP A 63 11.55 -24.81 -4.91
C ASP A 63 10.09 -24.65 -5.40
N ASN A 64 9.16 -25.27 -4.66
CA ASN A 64 7.73 -25.21 -4.96
C ASN A 64 7.09 -23.83 -4.71
N VAL A 65 7.65 -22.97 -3.84
CA VAL A 65 7.16 -21.60 -3.66
C VAL A 65 7.56 -20.75 -4.87
N THR A 66 8.83 -20.77 -5.25
CA THR A 66 9.38 -20.07 -6.41
C THR A 66 8.62 -20.40 -7.69
N ARG A 67 8.32 -21.69 -7.91
CA ARG A 67 7.53 -22.14 -9.07
C ARG A 67 6.12 -21.53 -9.09
N ARG A 68 5.40 -21.56 -7.96
CA ARG A 68 4.07 -20.91 -7.87
C ARG A 68 4.16 -19.39 -8.01
N THR A 69 5.18 -18.75 -7.44
CA THR A 69 5.39 -17.30 -7.60
C THR A 69 5.62 -16.92 -9.07
N GLN A 70 6.37 -17.72 -9.83
CA GLN A 70 6.51 -17.54 -11.28
C GLN A 70 5.20 -17.79 -12.03
N GLU A 71 4.41 -18.80 -11.65
CA GLU A 71 3.09 -19.12 -12.23
C GLU A 71 2.09 -17.97 -11.97
N GLN A 72 1.99 -17.47 -10.73
CA GLN A 72 1.12 -16.37 -10.33
C GLN A 72 1.55 -15.03 -10.94
N ALA A 73 2.84 -14.72 -11.03
CA ALA A 73 3.32 -13.55 -11.75
C ALA A 73 2.95 -13.58 -13.26
N LYS A 74 3.02 -14.76 -13.91
CA LYS A 74 2.55 -14.94 -15.29
C LYS A 74 1.02 -14.79 -15.42
N ILE A 75 0.25 -15.06 -14.38
CA ILE A 75 -1.20 -14.77 -14.33
C ILE A 75 -1.43 -13.26 -14.17
N SER A 76 -0.82 -12.62 -13.16
CA SER A 76 -0.95 -11.19 -12.90
C SER A 76 -0.54 -10.32 -14.10
N MET A 77 0.55 -10.67 -14.80
CA MET A 77 0.97 -9.95 -16.00
C MET A 77 -0.09 -10.00 -17.10
N ARG A 78 -0.74 -11.14 -17.35
CA ARG A 78 -1.82 -11.25 -18.35
C ARG A 78 -3.07 -10.45 -17.98
N VAL A 79 -3.39 -10.32 -16.69
CA VAL A 79 -4.48 -9.44 -16.22
C VAL A 79 -4.15 -7.97 -16.50
N ILE A 80 -2.88 -7.57 -16.32
CA ILE A 80 -2.41 -6.23 -16.64
C ILE A 80 -2.37 -5.99 -18.16
N GLU A 81 -1.94 -6.97 -18.94
CA GLU A 81 -1.95 -6.93 -20.41
C GLU A 81 -3.38 -6.75 -20.94
N GLN A 82 -4.34 -7.53 -20.43
CA GLN A 82 -5.77 -7.40 -20.77
C GLN A 82 -6.29 -6.00 -20.43
N ALA A 83 -5.99 -5.47 -19.24
CA ALA A 83 -6.40 -4.12 -18.85
C ALA A 83 -5.82 -3.03 -19.77
N LEU A 84 -4.58 -3.17 -20.22
CA LEU A 84 -3.94 -2.23 -21.16
C LEU A 84 -4.43 -2.39 -22.61
N ASP A 85 -5.07 -3.51 -22.97
CA ASP A 85 -5.75 -3.71 -24.25
C ASP A 85 -7.23 -3.25 -24.24
N GLU A 86 -7.89 -3.28 -23.07
CA GLU A 86 -9.28 -2.83 -22.88
C GLU A 86 -9.40 -1.31 -22.61
N TYR A 87 -8.41 -0.70 -21.95
CA TYR A 87 -8.44 0.70 -21.52
C TYR A 87 -7.25 1.48 -22.07
N GLU A 88 -7.50 2.69 -22.58
CA GLU A 88 -6.43 3.63 -22.90
C GLU A 88 -5.68 4.05 -21.61
N PHE A 89 -4.35 4.14 -21.67
CA PHE A 89 -3.48 4.22 -20.50
C PHE A 89 -3.82 5.39 -19.57
N GLU A 90 -4.18 6.53 -20.14
CA GLU A 90 -4.58 7.75 -19.41
C GLU A 90 -5.87 7.56 -18.60
N THR A 91 -6.65 6.51 -18.86
CA THR A 91 -7.87 6.16 -18.11
C THR A 91 -7.64 5.14 -16.99
N LEU A 92 -6.41 4.65 -16.84
CA LEU A 92 -5.99 3.72 -15.79
C LEU A 92 -5.32 4.48 -14.62
N SER A 93 -5.54 3.99 -13.40
CA SER A 93 -4.88 4.48 -12.19
C SER A 93 -4.46 3.35 -11.27
N LEU A 94 -3.55 3.60 -10.32
CA LEU A 94 -3.07 2.61 -9.35
C LEU A 94 -3.30 3.07 -7.90
N SER A 95 -3.95 2.22 -7.09
CA SER A 95 -4.16 2.44 -5.67
C SER A 95 -2.94 1.97 -4.88
N TYR A 96 -2.08 2.92 -4.47
CA TYR A 96 -0.80 2.65 -3.82
C TYR A 96 -0.80 3.09 -2.35
N ASN A 97 -0.21 2.28 -1.47
CA ASN A 97 -0.06 2.60 -0.03
C ASN A 97 1.31 2.20 0.56
N GLY A 98 2.29 1.85 -0.28
CA GLY A 98 3.62 1.41 0.17
C GLY A 98 3.67 0.01 0.81
N GLY A 99 2.54 -0.70 0.86
CA GLY A 99 2.48 -2.08 1.35
C GLY A 99 3.10 -3.08 0.37
N LYS A 100 3.57 -4.21 0.89
CA LYS A 100 4.14 -5.33 0.13
C LYS A 100 3.25 -5.76 -1.06
N ASP A 101 1.93 -5.81 -0.85
CA ASP A 101 0.97 -6.37 -1.81
C ASP A 101 0.76 -5.44 -3.02
N CYS A 102 0.70 -4.11 -2.79
CA CYS A 102 0.68 -3.13 -3.88
C CYS A 102 2.05 -2.89 -4.52
N LEU A 103 3.16 -3.19 -3.81
CA LEU A 103 4.52 -3.13 -4.37
C LEU A 103 4.77 -4.25 -5.38
N VAL A 104 4.35 -5.49 -5.09
CA VAL A 104 4.36 -6.60 -6.07
C VAL A 104 3.56 -6.23 -7.31
N LEU A 105 2.33 -5.73 -7.12
CA LEU A 105 1.47 -5.26 -8.20
C LEU A 105 2.14 -4.16 -9.03
N LEU A 106 2.74 -3.14 -8.40
CA LEU A 106 3.41 -2.04 -9.09
C LEU A 106 4.60 -2.51 -9.93
N ILE A 107 5.43 -3.41 -9.41
CA ILE A 107 6.59 -3.94 -10.13
C ILE A 107 6.17 -4.73 -11.37
N LEU A 108 5.13 -5.56 -11.25
CA LEU A 108 4.56 -6.30 -12.38
C LEU A 108 3.89 -5.34 -13.39
N TYR A 109 3.24 -4.28 -12.91
CA TYR A 109 2.65 -3.23 -13.75
C TYR A 109 3.70 -2.51 -14.59
N LEU A 110 4.79 -2.04 -13.98
CA LEU A 110 5.93 -1.40 -14.64
C LEU A 110 6.59 -2.33 -15.69
N ALA A 111 6.76 -3.61 -15.34
CA ALA A 111 7.34 -4.62 -16.24
C ALA A 111 6.47 -4.92 -17.49
N VAL A 112 5.14 -4.75 -17.39
CA VAL A 112 4.20 -4.88 -18.52
C VAL A 112 4.05 -3.58 -19.30
N ILE A 113 4.04 -2.40 -18.65
CA ILE A 113 4.04 -1.10 -19.36
C ILE A 113 5.19 -1.05 -20.37
N TYR A 114 6.38 -1.53 -19.99
CA TYR A 114 7.52 -1.60 -20.91
C TYR A 114 7.21 -2.38 -22.20
N THR A 115 6.63 -3.58 -22.09
CA THR A 115 6.31 -4.39 -23.27
C THR A 115 5.18 -3.74 -24.07
N HIS A 116 4.12 -3.28 -23.40
CA HIS A 116 2.96 -2.69 -24.06
C HIS A 116 3.35 -1.50 -24.97
N PHE A 117 4.19 -0.58 -24.50
CA PHE A 117 4.58 0.60 -25.30
C PHE A 117 5.73 0.34 -26.30
N THR A 118 6.61 -0.64 -26.06
CA THR A 118 7.71 -0.96 -26.99
C THR A 118 7.33 -1.94 -28.11
N GLN A 119 6.22 -2.68 -27.96
CA GLN A 119 5.65 -3.57 -28.97
C GLN A 119 5.30 -2.84 -30.28
N PRO A 120 5.50 -3.48 -31.46
CA PRO A 120 5.30 -2.82 -32.77
C PRO A 120 3.95 -2.15 -33.00
N ARG A 121 2.86 -2.69 -32.42
CA ARG A 121 1.49 -2.12 -32.48
C ARG A 121 1.42 -0.71 -31.88
N ASN A 122 2.18 -0.46 -30.80
CA ASN A 122 2.05 0.73 -29.97
C ASN A 122 3.23 1.72 -30.08
N ARG A 123 4.28 1.40 -30.85
CA ARG A 123 5.47 2.27 -31.10
C ARG A 123 5.20 3.69 -31.63
N ARG A 124 3.94 4.07 -31.87
CA ARG A 124 3.50 5.43 -32.23
C ARG A 124 2.89 6.22 -31.07
N LYS A 125 2.54 5.59 -29.95
CA LYS A 125 2.19 6.26 -28.70
C LYS A 125 3.48 6.77 -28.03
N GLU A 126 3.44 7.94 -27.39
CA GLU A 126 4.55 8.39 -26.54
C GLU A 126 4.62 7.48 -25.29
N PHE A 127 5.82 7.21 -24.77
CA PHE A 127 5.94 6.46 -23.51
C PHE A 127 5.50 7.36 -22.34
N PRO A 128 4.67 6.87 -21.40
CA PRO A 128 4.16 7.69 -20.30
C PRO A 128 5.27 8.24 -19.41
N LYS A 129 5.05 9.43 -18.86
CA LYS A 129 6.02 10.16 -18.00
C LYS A 129 5.76 9.95 -16.51
N SER A 130 4.53 9.56 -16.16
CA SER A 130 4.09 9.22 -14.81
C SER A 130 2.92 8.21 -14.86
N ILE A 131 2.58 7.62 -13.71
CA ILE A 131 1.43 6.73 -13.53
C ILE A 131 0.40 7.44 -12.65
N PRO A 132 -0.83 7.74 -13.14
CA PRO A 132 -1.90 8.28 -12.31
C PRO A 132 -2.15 7.37 -11.10
N SER A 133 -2.07 7.91 -9.89
CA SER A 133 -2.13 7.08 -8.67
C SER A 133 -2.92 7.76 -7.54
N ILE A 134 -3.48 6.95 -6.65
CA ILE A 134 -4.17 7.40 -5.43
C ILE A 134 -3.55 6.76 -4.20
N TYR A 135 -3.29 7.56 -3.16
CA TYR A 135 -3.05 7.06 -1.80
C TYR A 135 -4.14 7.59 -0.85
N ALA A 136 -5.10 6.73 -0.54
CA ALA A 136 -6.05 6.93 0.55
C ALA A 136 -5.31 6.74 1.89
N LYS A 137 -4.66 7.81 2.36
CA LYS A 137 -3.77 7.84 3.52
C LYS A 137 -4.59 7.66 4.81
N PRO A 138 -4.18 6.81 5.78
CA PRO A 138 -4.84 6.76 7.10
C PRO A 138 -4.66 8.11 7.84
N PRO A 139 -5.46 8.40 8.88
CA PRO A 139 -5.33 9.64 9.64
C PRO A 139 -4.01 9.73 10.43
N ASP A 140 -3.44 8.57 10.76
CA ASP A 140 -2.33 8.35 11.69
C ASP A 140 -1.26 7.39 11.11
N PRO A 141 -0.67 7.66 9.93
CA PRO A 141 0.31 6.78 9.31
C PRO A 141 1.62 6.76 10.11
N PHE A 142 2.29 5.61 10.15
CA PHE A 142 3.67 5.54 10.62
C PHE A 142 4.60 6.43 9.76
N PRO A 143 5.61 7.08 10.35
CA PRO A 143 6.61 7.83 9.61
C PRO A 143 7.31 6.98 8.53
N ALA A 144 7.81 5.79 8.89
CA ALA A 144 8.50 4.88 7.96
C ALA A 144 7.63 4.41 6.78
N VAL A 145 6.30 4.29 6.95
CA VAL A 145 5.38 4.03 5.82
C VAL A 145 5.25 5.27 4.93
N SER A 146 5.11 6.45 5.52
CA SER A 146 5.02 7.70 4.76
C SER A 146 6.31 7.97 3.96
N GLU A 147 7.48 7.79 4.59
CA GLU A 147 8.78 7.93 3.92
C GLU A 147 8.97 6.91 2.79
N PHE A 148 8.61 5.63 3.01
CA PHE A 148 8.69 4.63 1.96
C PHE A 148 7.72 4.92 0.80
N VAL A 149 6.48 5.36 1.08
CA VAL A 149 5.54 5.80 0.05
C VAL A 149 6.13 6.97 -0.75
N ASP A 150 6.60 8.02 -0.09
CA ASP A 150 7.09 9.22 -0.76
C ASP A 150 8.37 8.94 -1.57
N TYR A 151 9.27 8.08 -1.05
CA TYR A 151 10.45 7.58 -1.78
C TYR A 151 10.07 6.76 -3.02
N SER A 152 9.21 5.75 -2.86
CA SER A 152 8.83 4.84 -3.94
C SER A 152 7.95 5.51 -5.00
N ALA A 153 7.11 6.48 -4.61
CA ALA A 153 6.35 7.30 -5.54
C ALA A 153 7.28 8.10 -6.48
N ARG A 154 8.37 8.68 -5.95
CA ARG A 154 9.40 9.35 -6.77
C ARG A 154 10.15 8.35 -7.66
N LEU A 155 10.59 7.21 -7.10
CA LEU A 155 11.35 6.18 -7.82
C LEU A 155 10.60 5.56 -9.00
N TYR A 156 9.28 5.37 -8.84
CA TYR A 156 8.42 4.70 -9.82
C TYR A 156 7.53 5.68 -10.61
N HIS A 157 7.83 6.99 -10.56
CA HIS A 157 7.11 8.07 -11.24
C HIS A 157 5.58 8.03 -11.03
N LEU A 158 5.13 7.77 -9.80
CA LEU A 158 3.71 7.82 -9.46
C LEU A 158 3.25 9.28 -9.34
N ASP A 159 2.25 9.67 -10.13
CA ASP A 159 1.51 10.91 -9.92
C ASP A 159 0.50 10.67 -8.79
N LEU A 160 1.02 10.68 -7.55
CA LEU A 160 0.34 10.15 -6.38
C LEU A 160 -0.52 11.21 -5.70
N THR A 161 -1.84 11.15 -5.93
CA THR A 161 -2.79 12.00 -5.20
C THR A 161 -2.99 11.47 -3.78
N HIS A 162 -2.41 12.16 -2.78
CA HIS A 162 -2.61 11.85 -1.36
C HIS A 162 -3.95 12.41 -0.88
N ILE A 163 -4.83 11.55 -0.35
CA ILE A 163 -6.08 11.97 0.29
C ILE A 163 -6.15 11.36 1.68
N SER A 164 -6.06 12.22 2.71
CA SER A 164 -6.17 11.79 4.10
C SER A 164 -7.59 11.38 4.45
N THR A 165 -7.76 10.11 4.77
CA THR A 165 -8.97 9.59 5.38
C THR A 165 -9.03 9.95 6.87
N ASN A 166 -10.24 10.06 7.39
CA ASN A 166 -10.54 10.17 8.80
C ASN A 166 -11.85 9.41 9.05
N PRO A 167 -11.84 8.07 9.05
CA PRO A 167 -13.02 7.28 9.40
C PRO A 167 -13.38 7.58 10.87
N GLY A 168 -14.62 8.04 11.09
CA GLY A 168 -15.09 8.38 12.43
C GLY A 168 -15.06 7.20 13.42
N PRO A 169 -15.24 7.48 14.73
CA PRO A 169 -14.96 6.54 15.82
C PRO A 169 -15.53 5.14 15.57
N GLY A 170 -14.65 4.14 15.74
CA GLY A 170 -14.90 2.75 15.36
C GLY A 170 -16.10 2.12 16.08
N LYS A 171 -16.54 0.94 15.61
CA LYS A 171 -17.77 0.28 16.07
C LYS A 171 -17.86 0.09 17.60
N LYS A 172 -16.72 -0.01 18.31
CA LYS A 172 -16.60 -0.09 19.78
C LYS A 172 -17.05 1.21 20.53
N GLN A 173 -17.18 2.35 19.84
CA GLN A 173 -17.53 3.66 20.43
C GLN A 173 -18.91 4.21 20.00
N LYS A 174 -19.75 3.43 19.30
CA LYS A 174 -21.12 3.87 18.98
C LYS A 174 -22.03 3.79 20.21
N SER A 175 -22.17 4.92 20.91
CA SER A 175 -23.31 5.17 21.79
C SER A 175 -24.64 5.15 20.99
N HIS A 176 -25.76 4.89 21.65
CA HIS A 176 -27.05 4.65 21.01
C HIS A 176 -27.76 5.92 20.51
N SER A 177 -27.15 6.61 19.55
CA SER A 177 -27.80 7.68 18.77
C SER A 177 -27.16 7.83 17.38
N ASN A 178 -27.96 7.67 16.33
CA ASN A 178 -27.53 8.07 14.98
C ASN A 178 -27.58 9.61 14.87
N PRO A 179 -26.50 10.28 14.44
CA PRO A 179 -26.58 11.66 13.97
C PRO A 179 -27.49 11.73 12.72
N PRO A 180 -28.26 12.81 12.53
CA PRO A 180 -28.97 13.04 11.27
C PRO A 180 -27.98 13.30 10.12
N VAL A 181 -28.43 13.05 8.89
CA VAL A 181 -27.62 13.21 7.68
C VAL A 181 -27.30 14.69 7.44
N SER A 182 -26.00 15.02 7.35
CA SER A 182 -25.55 16.35 6.92
C SER A 182 -25.93 16.60 5.45
N PRO A 183 -26.45 17.80 5.10
CA PRO A 183 -26.72 18.14 3.70
C PRO A 183 -25.40 18.33 2.90
N PRO A 184 -25.46 18.32 1.55
CA PRO A 184 -24.29 18.57 0.71
C PRO A 184 -23.67 19.95 0.95
N LEU A 185 -22.35 20.07 0.77
CA LEU A 185 -21.68 21.38 0.74
C LEU A 185 -21.97 22.10 -0.59
N GLU A 186 -22.92 23.03 -0.59
CA GLU A 186 -23.10 23.97 -1.69
C GLU A 186 -22.34 25.29 -1.47
N ALA A 187 -21.57 25.68 -2.49
CA ALA A 187 -21.16 27.04 -2.85
C ALA A 187 -20.85 28.04 -1.72
N LEU A 188 -19.57 28.10 -1.31
CA LEU A 188 -18.98 29.38 -0.87
C LEU A 188 -19.02 30.37 -2.05
N ARG A 189 -19.84 31.42 -1.94
CA ARG A 189 -19.72 32.64 -2.76
C ARG A 189 -19.26 33.81 -1.87
N PRO A 190 -18.41 34.72 -2.38
CA PRO A 190 -18.07 35.95 -1.68
C PRO A 190 -19.21 36.99 -1.73
N ASP A 191 -19.02 38.05 -0.94
CA ASP A 191 -19.81 39.28 -0.82
C ASP A 191 -21.10 39.24 0.04
N GLY A 192 -21.16 40.12 1.05
CA GLY A 192 -22.30 40.28 1.94
C GLY A 192 -21.94 40.74 3.36
N LEU A 193 -21.59 42.02 3.54
CA LEU A 193 -21.29 42.58 4.87
C LEU A 193 -22.54 42.71 5.75
N SER A 194 -22.51 42.15 6.97
CA SER A 194 -23.30 42.66 8.08
C SER A 194 -22.63 42.39 9.43
N LEU A 195 -22.28 43.46 10.15
CA LEU A 195 -21.80 43.40 11.53
C LEU A 195 -22.99 43.29 12.46
N ASN A 196 -23.10 42.19 13.21
CA ASN A 196 -23.92 42.18 14.43
C ASN A 196 -23.18 41.47 15.57
N ARG A 197 -23.08 42.17 16.70
CA ARG A 197 -22.09 41.91 17.76
C ARG A 197 -22.80 41.66 19.07
N ASN A 198 -23.10 40.39 19.39
CA ASN A 198 -23.26 39.83 20.74
C ASN A 198 -23.74 38.36 20.72
N THR A 199 -22.82 37.40 20.79
CA THR A 199 -23.06 36.08 21.43
C THR A 199 -21.75 35.59 22.04
N ASN A 200 -21.79 35.12 23.29
CA ASN A 200 -20.66 34.43 23.91
C ASN A 200 -20.58 32.99 23.36
N HIS A 201 -20.06 32.84 22.15
CA HIS A 201 -19.88 31.53 21.56
C HIS A 201 -18.65 30.83 22.15
N VAL A 202 -18.90 29.79 22.94
CA VAL A 202 -17.89 28.77 23.23
C VAL A 202 -17.32 28.27 21.91
N SER A 203 -15.99 28.25 21.80
CA SER A 203 -15.27 27.75 20.63
C SER A 203 -15.41 26.23 20.54
N LYS A 204 -16.55 25.76 20.03
CA LYS A 204 -16.65 24.40 19.49
C LYS A 204 -15.56 24.25 18.44
N SER A 205 -14.81 23.16 18.49
CA SER A 205 -14.03 22.71 17.34
C SER A 205 -14.99 22.56 16.15
N LEU A 206 -14.58 23.10 15.00
CA LEU A 206 -15.13 22.64 13.73
C LEU A 206 -14.49 21.29 13.48
N ASP A 207 -15.13 20.25 14.03
CA ASP A 207 -14.67 18.87 13.94
C ASP A 207 -14.47 18.53 12.45
N LYS A 208 -13.26 18.09 12.09
CA LYS A 208 -12.89 17.85 10.70
C LYS A 208 -13.88 16.85 10.08
N PRO A 209 -14.38 17.10 8.86
CA PRO A 209 -15.34 16.19 8.23
C PRO A 209 -14.78 14.77 8.16
N ILE A 210 -15.63 13.79 8.44
CA ILE A 210 -15.30 12.37 8.31
C ILE A 210 -15.11 12.07 6.82
N ILE A 211 -13.92 11.62 6.46
CA ILE A 211 -13.58 11.16 5.10
C ILE A 211 -13.36 9.66 5.19
N SER A 212 -14.32 8.86 4.76
CA SER A 212 -14.12 7.41 4.66
C SER A 212 -13.25 7.07 3.44
N PHE A 213 -12.77 5.82 3.39
CA PHE A 213 -11.98 5.32 2.25
C PHE A 213 -12.72 5.45 0.91
N ARG A 214 -14.04 5.21 0.89
CA ARG A 214 -14.89 5.46 -0.28
C ARG A 214 -14.88 6.93 -0.68
N ASP A 215 -15.00 7.84 0.30
CA ASP A 215 -15.10 9.27 0.03
C ASP A 215 -13.79 9.83 -0.53
N ALA A 216 -12.65 9.25 -0.12
CA ALA A 216 -11.35 9.54 -0.74
C ALA A 216 -11.31 9.15 -2.23
N PHE A 217 -11.84 7.98 -2.61
CA PHE A 217 -11.97 7.59 -4.03
C PHE A 217 -12.96 8.49 -4.79
N ALA A 218 -14.05 8.92 -4.16
CA ALA A 218 -15.00 9.85 -4.77
C ALA A 218 -14.37 11.23 -5.03
N LEU A 219 -13.58 11.75 -4.09
CA LEU A 219 -12.79 12.97 -4.25
C LEU A 219 -11.77 12.81 -5.40
N TYR A 220 -10.98 11.73 -5.40
CA TYR A 220 -9.99 11.47 -6.45
C TYR A 220 -10.61 11.43 -7.86
N LEU A 221 -11.73 10.73 -8.02
CA LEU A 221 -12.44 10.61 -9.30
C LEU A 221 -13.18 11.89 -9.70
N SER A 222 -13.55 12.76 -8.75
CA SER A 222 -14.08 14.09 -9.05
C SER A 222 -13.03 15.02 -9.65
N SER A 223 -11.77 14.90 -9.21
CA SER A 223 -10.62 15.61 -9.79
C SER A 223 -10.13 14.96 -11.09
N ASN A 224 -10.27 13.64 -11.22
CA ASN A 224 -9.78 12.84 -12.35
C ASN A 224 -10.93 12.10 -13.09
N PRO A 225 -11.94 12.81 -13.64
CA PRO A 225 -13.13 12.20 -14.23
C PRO A 225 -12.88 11.40 -15.51
N HIS A 226 -11.65 11.45 -16.04
CA HIS A 226 -11.20 10.63 -17.17
C HIS A 226 -10.86 9.18 -16.76
N ILE A 227 -10.50 8.92 -15.49
CA ILE A 227 -10.18 7.56 -14.99
C ILE A 227 -11.42 6.65 -15.06
N LYS A 228 -11.22 5.39 -15.45
CA LYS A 228 -12.28 4.38 -15.64
C LYS A 228 -12.01 3.08 -14.88
N ALA A 229 -10.73 2.72 -14.70
CA ALA A 229 -10.34 1.55 -13.92
C ALA A 229 -9.15 1.86 -12.99
N ILE A 230 -9.09 1.16 -11.86
CA ILE A 230 -8.04 1.33 -10.85
C ILE A 230 -7.49 -0.05 -10.45
N PHE A 231 -6.17 -0.22 -10.54
CA PHE A 231 -5.47 -1.40 -10.05
C PHE A 231 -5.37 -1.37 -8.51
N VAL A 232 -5.74 -2.47 -7.84
CA VAL A 232 -5.81 -2.56 -6.37
C VAL A 232 -5.19 -3.88 -5.88
N GLY A 233 -4.15 -3.76 -5.04
CA GLY A 233 -3.37 -4.87 -4.48
C GLY A 233 -4.04 -5.67 -3.35
N THR A 234 -5.31 -6.02 -3.51
CA THR A 234 -6.06 -6.89 -2.58
C THR A 234 -5.85 -8.36 -2.92
N ARG A 235 -5.79 -9.23 -1.90
CA ARG A 235 -5.68 -10.70 -2.05
C ARG A 235 -6.93 -11.41 -1.49
N ARG A 236 -7.22 -12.65 -1.89
CA ARG A 236 -8.40 -13.41 -1.39
C ARG A 236 -8.44 -13.57 0.13
N THR A 237 -7.28 -13.52 0.77
CA THR A 237 -7.06 -13.66 2.21
C THR A 237 -7.24 -12.34 2.98
N ASP A 238 -7.42 -11.21 2.29
CA ASP A 238 -7.78 -9.93 2.92
C ASP A 238 -9.26 -9.86 3.32
N PRO A 239 -9.62 -8.97 4.27
CA PRO A 239 -11.01 -8.64 4.57
C PRO A 239 -11.79 -8.27 3.31
N HIS A 240 -12.91 -8.96 3.07
CA HIS A 240 -13.78 -8.83 1.90
C HIS A 240 -13.18 -9.31 0.56
N GLY A 241 -11.95 -9.84 0.53
CA GLY A 241 -11.28 -10.27 -0.70
C GLY A 241 -11.74 -11.62 -1.29
N SER A 242 -12.40 -12.47 -0.50
CA SER A 242 -12.64 -13.90 -0.85
C SER A 242 -13.38 -14.13 -2.16
N HIS A 243 -14.37 -13.29 -2.48
CA HIS A 243 -15.26 -13.42 -3.64
C HIS A 243 -14.90 -12.52 -4.83
N LEU A 244 -13.81 -11.73 -4.73
CA LEU A 244 -13.37 -10.86 -5.81
C LEU A 244 -12.82 -11.67 -7.01
N THR A 245 -12.94 -11.11 -8.20
CA THR A 245 -12.33 -11.63 -9.43
C THR A 245 -11.10 -10.79 -9.80
N HIS A 246 -10.56 -10.94 -11.01
CA HIS A 246 -9.55 -10.02 -11.53
C HIS A 246 -10.13 -8.66 -11.97
N PHE A 247 -11.43 -8.57 -12.23
CA PHE A 247 -12.10 -7.40 -12.80
C PHE A 247 -13.51 -7.24 -12.19
N ASP A 248 -13.62 -6.49 -11.09
CA ASP A 248 -14.90 -6.25 -10.41
C ASP A 248 -15.32 -4.77 -10.50
N PRO A 249 -16.46 -4.43 -11.11
CA PRO A 249 -17.01 -3.08 -10.97
C PRO A 249 -17.27 -2.78 -9.49
N THR A 250 -17.11 -1.53 -9.08
CA THR A 250 -17.46 -1.07 -7.73
C THR A 250 -18.94 -1.28 -7.39
N ASP A 251 -19.24 -1.56 -6.13
CA ASP A 251 -20.61 -1.70 -5.64
C ASP A 251 -21.42 -0.39 -5.82
N HIS A 252 -22.74 -0.50 -5.92
CA HIS A 252 -23.68 0.61 -6.16
C HIS A 252 -23.60 1.81 -5.19
N ASN A 253 -22.93 1.66 -4.05
CA ASN A 253 -22.76 2.69 -3.01
C ASN A 253 -21.35 3.31 -2.99
N TRP A 254 -20.52 3.04 -4.01
CA TRP A 254 -19.22 3.66 -4.31
C TRP A 254 -19.30 4.53 -5.58
N PRO A 255 -18.33 5.44 -5.82
CA PRO A 255 -18.17 6.05 -7.15
C PRO A 255 -17.88 4.97 -8.21
N PRO A 256 -18.43 5.05 -9.43
CA PRO A 256 -18.34 3.98 -10.42
C PRO A 256 -16.96 3.90 -11.10
N PHE A 257 -16.23 2.80 -10.87
CA PHE A 257 -15.05 2.41 -11.64
C PHE A 257 -14.86 0.88 -11.67
N MET A 258 -14.02 0.40 -12.58
CA MET A 258 -13.59 -1.01 -12.60
C MET A 258 -12.41 -1.22 -11.64
N ARG A 259 -12.53 -2.13 -10.66
CA ARG A 259 -11.41 -2.57 -9.83
C ARG A 259 -10.67 -3.69 -10.55
N ILE A 260 -9.35 -3.54 -10.70
CA ILE A 260 -8.52 -4.56 -11.31
C ILE A 260 -7.64 -5.18 -10.21
N HIS A 261 -7.68 -6.50 -10.07
CA HIS A 261 -6.97 -7.24 -9.03
C HIS A 261 -6.01 -8.31 -9.60
N PRO A 262 -4.85 -7.92 -10.17
CA PRO A 262 -3.91 -8.87 -10.77
C PRO A 262 -3.30 -9.84 -9.74
N VAL A 263 -3.14 -9.41 -8.49
CA VAL A 263 -2.51 -10.19 -7.41
C VAL A 263 -3.52 -10.96 -6.53
N ILE A 264 -4.80 -11.06 -6.93
CA ILE A 264 -5.88 -11.55 -6.05
C ILE A 264 -5.64 -12.96 -5.48
N ASP A 265 -5.05 -13.87 -6.26
CA ASP A 265 -4.82 -15.26 -5.87
C ASP A 265 -3.45 -15.52 -5.20
N TRP A 266 -2.66 -14.48 -4.90
CA TRP A 266 -1.33 -14.64 -4.30
C TRP A 266 -1.39 -14.99 -2.80
N HIS A 267 -0.55 -15.92 -2.37
CA HIS A 267 -0.30 -16.21 -0.96
C HIS A 267 0.85 -15.37 -0.39
N LEU A 268 0.86 -15.20 0.94
CA LEU A 268 1.91 -14.46 1.65
C LEU A 268 3.34 -14.98 1.35
N SER A 269 3.51 -16.30 1.21
CA SER A 269 4.79 -16.91 0.79
C SER A 269 5.24 -16.49 -0.61
N GLU A 270 4.32 -16.29 -1.56
CA GLU A 270 4.64 -15.86 -2.93
C GLU A 270 4.99 -14.37 -2.97
N ILE A 271 4.28 -13.53 -2.19
CA ILE A 271 4.61 -12.10 -2.03
C ILE A 271 6.06 -11.93 -1.53
N TRP A 272 6.47 -12.68 -0.51
CA TRP A 272 7.83 -12.61 0.01
C TRP A 272 8.87 -13.27 -0.90
N CYS A 273 8.53 -14.37 -1.56
CA CYS A 273 9.39 -15.00 -2.56
C CYS A 273 9.69 -14.05 -3.73
N PHE A 274 8.71 -13.28 -4.19
CA PHE A 274 8.91 -12.28 -5.25
C PHE A 274 9.74 -11.09 -4.75
N LEU A 275 9.33 -10.41 -3.67
CA LEU A 275 9.99 -9.19 -3.19
C LEU A 275 11.44 -9.43 -2.71
N ARG A 276 11.77 -10.64 -2.27
CA ARG A 276 13.13 -11.02 -1.83
C ARG A 276 13.86 -11.90 -2.85
N SER A 277 13.33 -12.02 -4.06
CA SER A 277 13.94 -12.76 -5.17
C SER A 277 15.34 -12.18 -5.49
N PRO A 278 16.38 -13.01 -5.65
CA PRO A 278 17.74 -12.53 -5.94
C PRO A 278 17.85 -11.79 -7.29
N TYR A 279 16.85 -11.95 -8.16
CA TYR A 279 16.71 -11.28 -9.45
C TYR A 279 16.16 -9.85 -9.37
N LEU A 280 15.49 -9.47 -8.27
CA LEU A 280 14.99 -8.11 -8.06
C LEU A 280 16.00 -7.29 -7.24
N LYS A 281 16.49 -6.19 -7.82
CA LYS A 281 17.57 -5.35 -7.27
C LYS A 281 17.10 -3.92 -7.00
N ASP A 282 17.82 -3.19 -6.15
CA ASP A 282 17.57 -1.76 -5.87
C ASP A 282 17.59 -0.96 -7.18
N VAL A 283 16.41 -0.51 -7.61
CA VAL A 283 16.20 0.19 -8.90
C VAL A 283 16.97 1.50 -8.95
N GLY A 284 17.10 2.22 -7.85
CA GLY A 284 17.87 3.48 -7.81
C GLY A 284 19.35 3.21 -7.99
N LEU A 285 19.91 2.27 -7.21
CA LEU A 285 21.33 1.91 -7.31
C LEU A 285 21.69 1.25 -8.65
N CYS A 286 20.78 0.47 -9.25
CA CYS A 286 20.95 -0.06 -10.61
C CYS A 286 21.07 1.04 -11.67
N LEU A 287 20.24 2.09 -11.58
CA LEU A 287 20.19 3.15 -12.59
C LEU A 287 21.34 4.15 -12.41
N ASP A 288 21.62 4.58 -11.18
CA ASP A 288 22.74 5.50 -10.88
C ASP A 288 24.11 4.84 -11.05
N GLY A 289 24.21 3.52 -10.81
CA GLY A 289 25.44 2.74 -10.95
C GLY A 289 25.94 2.56 -12.39
N GLY A 290 25.15 2.90 -13.41
CA GLY A 290 25.51 2.76 -14.83
C GLY A 290 26.56 3.77 -15.35
N GLY A 291 27.13 4.60 -14.48
CA GLY A 291 27.87 5.83 -14.82
C GLY A 291 29.27 5.69 -15.43
N THR A 292 29.83 4.50 -15.61
CA THR A 292 31.22 4.34 -16.14
C THR A 292 31.37 3.30 -17.26
N SER A 293 31.29 3.81 -18.49
CA SER A 293 31.97 3.27 -19.69
C SER A 293 31.86 1.75 -19.97
N ALA A 294 30.65 1.24 -20.22
CA ALA A 294 30.46 -0.04 -20.92
C ALA A 294 29.57 0.14 -22.16
N ARG A 295 30.15 -0.03 -23.36
CA ARG A 295 29.36 -0.20 -24.60
C ARG A 295 29.06 -1.69 -24.76
N HIS A 296 27.79 -2.03 -24.99
CA HIS A 296 27.38 -3.34 -25.52
C HIS A 296 27.77 -4.60 -24.72
N GLU A 297 27.55 -4.62 -23.41
CA GLU A 297 27.29 -5.88 -22.68
C GLU A 297 26.48 -5.65 -21.39
N SER A 298 26.03 -6.72 -20.73
CA SER A 298 24.84 -6.74 -19.85
C SER A 298 24.71 -5.60 -18.83
N ARG A 299 23.62 -4.81 -18.94
CA ARG A 299 23.24 -3.72 -18.01
C ARG A 299 22.92 -4.17 -16.57
N THR A 300 22.94 -5.46 -16.25
CA THR A 300 22.54 -6.00 -14.93
C THR A 300 23.70 -6.27 -13.97
N ALA A 301 24.96 -6.19 -14.43
CA ALA A 301 26.09 -6.83 -13.77
C ALA A 301 26.72 -6.08 -12.56
N GLY A 302 26.16 -4.93 -12.14
CA GLY A 302 26.81 -4.04 -11.16
C GLY A 302 26.11 -3.84 -9.81
N CYS A 303 24.85 -4.25 -9.65
CA CYS A 303 24.09 -3.98 -8.41
C CYS A 303 23.68 -5.28 -7.72
N GLU A 304 24.31 -5.58 -6.58
CA GLU A 304 23.97 -6.75 -5.77
C GLU A 304 22.81 -6.49 -4.78
N ALA A 305 22.60 -5.22 -4.42
CA ALA A 305 21.65 -4.79 -3.40
C ALA A 305 20.20 -5.22 -3.73
N PRO A 306 19.45 -5.81 -2.78
CA PRO A 306 18.10 -6.29 -3.01
C PRO A 306 17.10 -5.13 -3.24
N LEU A 307 15.99 -5.45 -3.89
CA LEU A 307 14.82 -4.58 -3.97
C LEU A 307 14.39 -4.05 -2.58
N ARG A 308 14.12 -2.75 -2.47
CA ARG A 308 13.62 -2.13 -1.23
C ARG A 308 12.11 -2.32 -1.05
N TYR A 309 11.71 -2.60 0.19
CA TYR A 309 10.36 -2.52 0.71
C TYR A 309 10.35 -1.68 2.01
N CYS A 310 9.17 -1.44 2.60
CA CYS A 310 9.07 -0.68 3.87
C CYS A 310 9.74 -1.44 5.04
N GLU A 311 10.71 -0.82 5.71
CA GLU A 311 11.51 -1.41 6.79
C GLU A 311 10.71 -1.96 7.99
N MET A 312 9.47 -1.50 8.19
CA MET A 312 8.57 -2.04 9.21
C MET A 312 8.31 -3.55 9.04
N TYR A 313 8.41 -4.05 7.81
CA TYR A 313 8.33 -5.49 7.56
C TYR A 313 9.50 -6.24 8.19
N ASP A 314 10.71 -5.69 8.21
CA ASP A 314 11.86 -6.31 8.89
C ASP A 314 11.77 -6.19 10.42
N ALA A 315 11.09 -5.16 10.92
CA ALA A 315 10.72 -5.01 12.33
C ALA A 315 9.55 -5.91 12.80
N GLY A 316 9.07 -6.83 11.95
CA GLY A 316 8.07 -7.85 12.31
C GLY A 316 6.60 -7.41 12.21
N TYR A 317 6.30 -6.26 11.58
CA TYR A 317 4.94 -5.91 11.19
C TYR A 317 4.56 -6.65 9.90
N THR A 318 3.41 -7.31 9.84
CA THR A 318 3.03 -8.16 8.67
C THR A 318 1.88 -7.59 7.84
N SER A 319 1.07 -6.71 8.44
CA SER A 319 0.00 -5.96 7.79
C SER A 319 0.08 -4.52 8.31
N LEU A 320 0.15 -3.53 7.41
CA LEU A 320 0.38 -2.12 7.77
C LEU A 320 -0.92 -1.32 7.77
N GLY A 321 -0.98 -0.31 8.63
CA GLY A 321 -2.16 0.51 8.88
C GLY A 321 -1.82 1.84 9.55
N GLY A 322 -2.68 2.28 10.47
CA GLY A 322 -2.43 3.43 11.33
C GLY A 322 -1.67 3.03 12.59
N VAL A 323 -0.97 3.98 13.21
CA VAL A 323 -0.24 3.81 14.47
C VAL A 323 -1.15 3.30 15.60
N ASN A 324 -2.44 3.66 15.58
CA ASN A 324 -3.42 3.25 16.59
C ASN A 324 -4.14 1.93 16.26
N ASP A 325 -3.93 1.31 15.09
CA ASP A 325 -4.63 0.08 14.66
C ASP A 325 -3.69 -1.08 14.30
N THR A 326 -2.38 -0.91 14.49
CA THR A 326 -1.33 -1.80 13.98
C THR A 326 -0.19 -2.02 14.99
N VAL A 327 0.16 -3.29 15.23
CA VAL A 327 1.29 -3.71 16.09
C VAL A 327 2.15 -4.79 15.41
N ARG A 328 3.35 -5.05 15.93
CA ARG A 328 4.23 -6.16 15.49
C ARG A 328 3.51 -7.50 15.66
N ASN A 329 3.68 -8.45 14.73
CA ASN A 329 2.89 -9.68 14.74
C ASN A 329 3.32 -10.62 15.88
N PRO A 330 2.42 -11.03 16.79
CA PRO A 330 2.76 -11.88 17.92
C PRO A 330 3.28 -13.28 17.54
N LYS A 331 3.06 -13.76 16.30
CA LYS A 331 3.66 -15.00 15.79
C LYS A 331 5.16 -14.90 15.48
N LEU A 332 5.68 -13.69 15.29
CA LEU A 332 7.10 -13.43 14.99
C LEU A 332 7.91 -13.10 16.25
N ARG A 333 7.24 -12.95 17.40
CA ARG A 333 7.83 -12.61 18.70
C ARG A 333 8.71 -13.74 19.23
N TYR A 334 9.90 -13.40 19.70
CA TYR A 334 10.81 -14.30 20.41
C TYR A 334 11.51 -13.56 21.56
N ILE A 335 12.20 -14.31 22.42
CA ILE A 335 13.08 -13.75 23.46
C ILE A 335 14.52 -14.05 23.05
N ASP A 336 15.40 -13.05 23.11
CA ASP A 336 16.82 -13.23 22.79
C ASP A 336 17.64 -13.81 23.95
N GLU A 337 18.94 -14.09 23.71
CA GLU A 337 19.87 -14.63 24.71
C GLU A 337 20.06 -13.71 25.94
N GLN A 338 19.62 -12.45 25.85
CA GLN A 338 19.73 -11.42 26.88
C GLN A 338 18.40 -11.21 27.62
N GLY A 339 17.38 -12.01 27.32
CA GLY A 339 16.05 -11.95 27.94
C GLY A 339 15.15 -10.83 27.39
N ARG A 340 15.53 -10.19 26.27
CA ARG A 340 14.79 -9.07 25.67
C ARG A 340 13.75 -9.61 24.68
N GLU A 341 12.61 -8.94 24.59
CA GLU A 341 11.62 -9.24 23.56
C GLU A 341 12.09 -8.70 22.20
N CYS A 342 12.06 -9.56 21.18
CA CYS A 342 12.44 -9.23 19.81
C CYS A 342 11.43 -9.84 18.83
N TYR A 343 11.46 -9.38 17.59
CA TYR A 343 10.54 -9.82 16.54
C TYR A 343 11.33 -10.23 15.30
N LYS A 344 10.97 -11.39 14.74
CA LYS A 344 11.46 -11.87 13.45
C LYS A 344 10.89 -11.02 12.31
N PRO A 345 11.61 -10.88 11.19
CA PRO A 345 11.11 -10.14 10.03
C PRO A 345 9.91 -10.84 9.38
N ALA A 346 9.03 -10.07 8.76
CA ALA A 346 7.74 -10.51 8.24
C ALA A 346 7.82 -11.63 7.20
N TYR A 347 8.95 -11.74 6.50
CA TYR A 347 9.21 -12.78 5.51
C TYR A 347 9.44 -14.18 6.11
N GLU A 348 9.65 -14.31 7.43
CA GLU A 348 9.65 -15.62 8.09
C GLU A 348 8.23 -16.22 8.21
N MET A 349 7.17 -15.41 8.06
CA MET A 349 5.80 -15.90 8.06
C MET A 349 5.32 -16.17 6.63
N THR A 350 5.21 -17.45 6.28
CA THR A 350 4.84 -17.92 4.94
C THR A 350 3.34 -18.20 4.75
N ALA A 351 2.58 -18.33 5.83
CA ALA A 351 1.15 -18.63 5.81
C ALA A 351 0.30 -17.38 6.07
N ASP A 352 -0.70 -17.13 5.21
CA ASP A 352 -1.67 -16.03 5.36
C ASP A 352 -2.47 -16.11 6.69
N ALA A 353 -2.63 -17.32 7.21
CA ALA A 353 -3.39 -17.61 8.44
C ALA A 353 -2.74 -16.96 9.67
N GLY A 354 -3.18 -15.74 9.99
CA GLY A 354 -2.66 -14.93 11.09
C GLY A 354 -1.85 -13.71 10.66
N GLU A 355 -1.83 -13.37 9.36
CA GLU A 355 -1.16 -12.18 8.83
C GLU A 355 -1.63 -10.87 9.46
N ARG A 356 -2.90 -10.84 9.89
CA ARG A 356 -3.56 -9.67 10.47
C ARG A 356 -3.69 -9.75 12.00
N LEU A 357 -2.94 -10.63 12.68
CA LEU A 357 -2.94 -10.73 14.16
C LEU A 357 -2.34 -9.50 14.86
N GLY A 358 -1.60 -8.66 14.13
CA GLY A 358 -1.16 -7.34 14.59
C GLY A 358 -2.12 -6.21 14.20
N ARG A 359 -3.44 -6.45 14.07
CA ARG A 359 -4.46 -5.46 13.71
C ARG A 359 -5.71 -5.57 14.61
N GLU A 360 -6.36 -4.44 14.90
CA GLU A 360 -7.58 -4.33 15.72
C GLU A 360 -8.92 -4.54 14.98
#